data_AF-A0A969MPR6-F1
#
_entry.id   AF-A0A969MPR6-F1
#
_cell.length_a   1.000
_cell.length_b   1.000
_cell.length_c   1.000
_cell.angle_alpha   90.00
_cell.angle_beta   90.00
_cell.angle_gamma   90.00
#
_symmetry.space_group_name_H-M   'P 1'
#
loop_
_entity.id
_entity.type
_entity.pdbx_description
1 polymer ?
#
loop_
_entity_poly.entity_id
_entity_poly.type
_entity_poly.pdbx_seq_one_letter_code
_entity_poly.pdbx_strand_id
1 'polypeptide(L)'
;MKNLLSIGIVSFSALVTFLPLWAQTTSSASNVVIAQQPPLSSEEEGLIETEKMPEMNEKNATYYQLIANGYRALKREEAVRAFTLAKSRVAKMEDIPESKKQELIQAAENGLQNVDKINFAENRGKLASYLEDNVIFFRSRGNEDEAKKLQERAKRVRSGELTNIYDAMR
;
A
#
# COMPACT_ATOMS: atom_id res chain seq x y z
N MET A 1 -22.69 -14.93 -62.52
CA MET A 1 -23.92 -14.16 -62.81
C MET A 1 -24.23 -13.35 -61.55
N LYS A 2 -24.10 -12.01 -61.57
CA LYS A 2 -25.23 -11.03 -61.56
C LYS A 2 -26.28 -11.38 -60.48
N ASN A 3 -26.77 -10.52 -59.58
CA ASN A 3 -26.63 -9.09 -59.32
C ASN A 3 -27.38 -8.76 -57.99
N LEU A 4 -26.87 -7.75 -57.25
CA LEU A 4 -27.54 -6.62 -56.56
C LEU A 4 -28.85 -6.77 -55.75
N LEU A 5 -28.81 -6.22 -54.51
CA LEU A 5 -29.64 -5.11 -53.95
C LEU A 5 -29.32 -5.05 -52.43
N SER A 6 -28.58 -4.10 -51.85
CA SER A 6 -28.69 -2.62 -51.73
C SER A 6 -29.98 -2.10 -51.08
N ILE A 7 -29.92 -1.89 -49.76
CA ILE A 7 -30.57 -0.85 -48.93
C ILE A 7 -29.67 -0.77 -47.66
N GLY A 8 -29.04 0.31 -47.19
CA GLY A 8 -29.23 1.74 -47.39
C GLY A 8 -30.00 2.34 -46.22
N ILE A 9 -29.35 2.65 -45.07
CA ILE A 9 -29.77 3.71 -44.12
C ILE A 9 -28.55 4.18 -43.32
N VAL A 10 -28.61 5.47 -43.01
CA VAL A 10 -27.57 6.46 -42.73
C VAL A 10 -27.18 6.53 -41.25
N SER A 11 -25.93 6.95 -41.02
CA SER A 11 -25.21 7.30 -39.81
C SER A 11 -25.97 8.04 -38.70
N PHE A 12 -25.51 7.86 -37.46
CA PHE A 12 -25.24 9.00 -36.57
C PHE A 12 -24.01 8.74 -35.69
N SER A 13 -23.00 9.58 -35.86
CA SER A 13 -21.81 9.67 -35.02
C SER A 13 -22.15 10.36 -33.70
N ALA A 14 -21.64 9.83 -32.59
CA ALA A 14 -21.43 10.60 -31.37
C ALA A 14 -20.20 10.05 -30.63
N LEU A 15 -19.05 10.59 -31.03
CA LEU A 15 -17.78 10.45 -30.33
C LEU A 15 -17.88 11.30 -29.05
N VAL A 16 -18.12 10.67 -27.90
CA VAL A 16 -18.10 11.37 -26.61
C VAL A 16 -16.65 11.49 -26.15
N THR A 17 -16.00 12.59 -26.53
CA THR A 17 -14.70 12.99 -25.98
C THR A 17 -14.92 13.65 -24.63
N PHE A 18 -14.53 12.95 -23.56
CA PHE A 18 -14.36 13.54 -22.22
C PHE A 18 -13.17 14.49 -22.24
N LEU A 19 -13.42 15.79 -22.10
CA LEU A 19 -12.40 16.79 -21.75
C LEU A 19 -12.54 17.16 -20.26
N PRO A 20 -11.42 17.43 -19.57
CA PRO A 20 -11.37 17.57 -18.12
C PRO A 20 -11.95 18.90 -17.62
N LEU A 21 -12.67 18.80 -16.50
CA LEU A 21 -13.40 19.83 -15.79
C LEU A 21 -12.46 20.74 -14.95
N TRP A 22 -11.58 21.50 -15.59
CA TRP A 22 -10.81 22.59 -14.95
C TRP A 22 -10.59 23.75 -15.93
N ALA A 23 -11.68 24.37 -16.40
CA ALA A 23 -11.63 25.71 -16.98
C ALA A 23 -13.05 26.23 -17.17
N GLN A 24 -13.51 27.10 -16.27
CA GLN A 24 -14.31 28.27 -16.61
C GLN A 24 -14.58 29.09 -15.33
N THR A 25 -13.73 30.08 -15.12
CA THR A 25 -14.07 31.27 -14.35
C THR A 25 -14.75 32.26 -15.30
N THR A 26 -15.94 32.74 -14.95
CA THR A 26 -16.22 34.15 -14.62
C THR A 26 -17.72 34.46 -14.66
N SER A 27 -18.14 35.21 -13.62
CA SER A 27 -19.19 36.23 -13.59
C SER A 27 -20.63 35.84 -13.95
N SER A 28 -21.53 35.85 -12.97
CA SER A 28 -22.28 37.07 -12.64
C SER A 28 -23.10 36.89 -11.37
N ALA A 29 -23.16 37.96 -10.59
CA ALA A 29 -23.76 38.06 -9.28
C ALA A 29 -25.27 37.73 -9.27
N SER A 30 -25.69 36.98 -8.27
CA SER A 30 -27.06 37.00 -7.76
C SER A 30 -27.01 36.83 -6.24
N ASN A 31 -27.68 37.74 -5.56
CA ASN A 31 -27.66 37.99 -4.13
C ASN A 31 -27.88 36.71 -3.30
N VAL A 32 -26.82 36.22 -2.67
CA VAL A 32 -26.93 35.27 -1.56
C VAL A 32 -26.96 36.09 -0.28
N VAL A 33 -28.07 36.00 0.45
CA VAL A 33 -28.14 36.39 1.85
C VAL A 33 -27.15 35.49 2.60
N ILE A 34 -25.95 36.02 2.88
CA ILE A 34 -24.97 35.36 3.74
C ILE A 34 -25.54 35.44 5.15
N ALA A 35 -26.15 34.34 5.60
CA ALA A 35 -26.30 34.11 7.03
C ALA A 35 -24.88 34.12 7.61
N GLN A 36 -24.55 35.17 8.36
CA GLN A 36 -23.30 35.25 9.12
C GLN A 36 -23.29 34.06 10.08
N GLN A 37 -22.47 33.05 9.78
CA GLN A 37 -22.08 32.09 10.80
C GLN A 37 -21.42 32.88 11.94
N PRO A 38 -21.83 32.67 13.20
CA PRO A 38 -21.13 33.29 14.32
C PRO A 38 -19.66 32.83 14.29
N PRO A 39 -18.70 33.70 14.63
CA PRO A 39 -17.30 33.30 14.71
C PRO A 39 -17.18 32.14 15.70
N LEU A 40 -16.54 31.05 15.26
CA LEU A 40 -16.18 29.91 16.10
C LEU A 40 -15.46 30.44 17.34
N SER A 41 -16.10 30.31 18.50
CA SER A 41 -15.51 30.63 19.79
C SER A 41 -14.28 29.75 19.99
N SER A 42 -13.18 30.42 20.31
CA SER A 42 -11.84 29.90 20.56
C SER A 42 -11.72 29.11 21.86
N GLU A 43 -12.57 28.10 22.07
CA GLU A 43 -12.53 27.23 23.26
C GLU A 43 -13.00 25.82 22.88
N GLU A 44 -12.12 25.06 22.23
CA GLU A 44 -12.04 23.59 22.34
C GLU A 44 -10.75 23.14 21.66
N GLU A 45 -9.59 23.55 22.22
CA GLU A 45 -8.35 22.77 22.06
C GLU A 45 -8.48 21.50 22.89
N GLY A 46 -9.42 20.63 22.50
CA GLY A 46 -9.36 19.23 22.85
C GLY A 46 -8.14 18.64 22.14
N LEU A 47 -7.07 18.41 22.89
CA LEU A 47 -5.94 17.59 22.49
C LEU A 47 -6.47 16.34 21.78
N ILE A 48 -6.41 16.32 20.44
CA ILE A 48 -6.42 15.06 19.71
C ILE A 48 -5.08 14.43 20.09
N GLU A 49 -5.08 13.63 21.17
CA GLU A 49 -4.04 12.62 21.35
C GLU A 49 -4.05 11.81 20.06
N THR A 50 -3.08 12.07 19.18
CA THR A 50 -2.84 11.19 18.04
C THR A 50 -2.46 9.86 18.66
N GLU A 51 -3.42 8.96 18.79
CA GLU A 51 -3.20 7.61 19.29
C GLU A 51 -2.06 7.05 18.46
N LYS A 52 -0.89 6.91 19.09
CA LYS A 52 0.32 6.49 18.39
C LYS A 52 0.08 5.06 17.97
N MET A 53 -0.29 4.87 16.71
CA MET A 53 -0.55 3.55 16.13
C MET A 53 0.61 2.63 16.51
N PRO A 54 0.32 1.44 17.09
CA PRO A 54 1.36 0.56 17.54
C PRO A 54 2.25 0.19 16.35
N GLU A 55 3.56 0.26 16.58
CA GLU A 55 4.52 -0.08 15.55
C GLU A 55 4.29 -1.51 15.04
N MET A 56 4.19 -1.68 13.72
CA MET A 56 3.90 -2.97 13.11
C MET A 56 5.07 -3.93 13.34
N ASN A 57 4.76 -5.11 13.88
CA ASN A 57 5.69 -6.18 14.15
C ASN A 57 5.02 -7.53 13.88
N GLU A 58 5.80 -8.62 13.93
CA GLU A 58 5.29 -9.97 13.66
C GLU A 58 4.12 -10.38 14.59
N LYS A 59 4.07 -9.86 15.82
CA LYS A 59 3.02 -10.21 16.81
C LYS A 59 1.70 -9.49 16.56
N ASN A 60 1.69 -8.31 15.93
CA ASN A 60 0.46 -7.59 15.62
C ASN A 60 0.10 -7.63 14.12
N ALA A 61 0.97 -8.18 13.28
CA ALA A 61 0.69 -8.35 11.86
C ALA A 61 -0.55 -9.23 11.61
N THR A 62 -1.42 -8.73 10.73
CA THR A 62 -2.58 -9.44 10.19
C THR A 62 -2.14 -10.61 9.30
N TYR A 63 -3.07 -11.51 8.97
CA TYR A 63 -2.82 -12.58 8.00
C TYR A 63 -2.24 -12.05 6.68
N TYR A 64 -2.86 -11.03 6.08
CA TYR A 64 -2.42 -10.52 4.77
C TYR A 64 -1.04 -9.87 4.83
N GLN A 65 -0.74 -9.19 5.93
CA GLN A 65 0.61 -8.63 6.16
C GLN A 65 1.64 -9.76 6.30
N LEU A 66 1.32 -10.85 7.01
CA LEU A 66 2.22 -11.99 7.14
C LEU A 66 2.46 -12.69 5.80
N ILE A 67 1.44 -12.87 4.97
CA ILE A 67 1.60 -13.40 3.61
C ILE A 67 2.52 -12.50 2.77
N ALA A 68 2.24 -11.19 2.73
CA ALA A 68 3.04 -10.24 1.97
C ALA A 68 4.49 -10.19 2.46
N ASN A 69 4.70 -10.19 3.77
CA ASN A 69 6.02 -10.17 4.38
C ASN A 69 6.78 -11.48 4.16
N GLY A 70 6.09 -12.62 4.10
CA GLY A 70 6.71 -13.90 3.73
C GLY A 70 7.34 -13.87 2.34
N TYR A 71 6.64 -13.31 1.35
CA TYR A 71 7.18 -13.17 -0.01
C TYR A 71 8.26 -12.08 -0.15
N ARG A 72 8.25 -11.08 0.74
CA ARG A 72 9.22 -9.97 0.78
C ARG A 72 10.36 -10.20 1.77
N ALA A 73 10.39 -11.34 2.44
CA ALA A 73 11.36 -11.65 3.46
C ALA A 73 12.80 -11.50 2.94
N LEU A 74 13.70 -11.16 3.85
CA LEU A 74 15.11 -10.93 3.57
C LEU A 74 15.94 -12.22 3.66
N LYS A 75 15.37 -13.28 4.26
CA LYS A 75 15.94 -14.63 4.33
C LYS A 75 14.86 -15.70 4.43
N ARG A 76 15.25 -16.95 4.18
CA ARG A 76 14.38 -18.13 4.19
C ARG A 76 13.67 -18.34 5.52
N GLU A 77 14.40 -18.28 6.62
CA GLU A 77 13.86 -18.56 7.96
C GLU A 77 12.76 -17.57 8.33
N GLU A 78 12.90 -16.32 7.88
CA GLU A 78 11.88 -15.30 8.06
C GLU A 78 10.63 -15.60 7.24
N ALA A 79 10.78 -15.95 5.95
CA ALA A 79 9.64 -16.32 5.11
C ALA A 79 8.86 -17.50 5.71
N VAL A 80 9.57 -18.54 6.15
CA VAL A 80 8.96 -19.72 6.80
C VAL A 80 8.19 -19.31 8.05
N ARG A 81 8.78 -18.48 8.92
CA ARG A 81 8.08 -17.99 10.12
C ARG A 81 6.83 -17.21 9.78
N ALA A 82 6.91 -16.28 8.83
CA ALA A 82 5.79 -15.44 8.41
C ALA A 82 4.63 -16.28 7.86
N PHE A 83 4.89 -17.23 6.95
CA PHE A 83 3.85 -18.11 6.41
C PHE A 83 3.27 -19.05 7.47
N THR A 84 4.10 -19.58 8.37
CA THR A 84 3.63 -20.42 9.49
C THR A 84 2.71 -19.63 10.42
N LEU A 85 3.08 -18.40 10.75
CA LEU A 85 2.25 -17.54 11.58
C LEU A 85 0.96 -17.15 10.86
N ALA A 86 0.99 -16.91 9.54
CA ALA A 86 -0.20 -16.65 8.75
C ALA A 86 -1.21 -17.81 8.88
N LYS A 87 -0.78 -19.07 8.74
CA LYS A 87 -1.64 -20.25 8.98
C LYS A 87 -2.28 -20.22 10.37
N SER A 88 -1.48 -19.95 11.40
CA SER A 88 -1.96 -19.87 12.79
C SER A 88 -2.98 -18.75 12.99
N ARG A 89 -2.88 -17.62 12.26
CA ARG A 89 -3.86 -16.53 12.33
C ARG A 89 -5.21 -16.95 11.78
N VAL A 90 -5.25 -17.65 10.65
CA VAL A 90 -6.51 -18.11 10.04
C VAL A 90 -7.29 -19.00 11.01
N ALA A 91 -6.60 -19.89 11.74
CA ALA A 91 -7.22 -20.78 12.72
C ALA A 91 -7.95 -20.04 13.86
N LYS A 92 -7.59 -18.78 14.13
CA LYS A 92 -8.19 -17.94 15.18
C LYS A 92 -9.28 -16.99 14.67
N MET A 93 -9.57 -17.00 13.38
CA MET A 93 -10.60 -16.13 12.82
C MET A 93 -11.97 -16.79 13.03
N GLU A 94 -12.85 -16.14 13.78
CA GLU A 94 -14.16 -16.70 14.16
C GLU A 94 -15.23 -16.42 13.09
N ASP A 95 -15.17 -15.26 12.42
CA ASP A 95 -16.24 -14.75 11.55
C ASP A 95 -16.01 -14.95 10.04
N ILE A 96 -15.27 -16.00 9.65
CA ILE A 96 -15.09 -16.34 8.22
C ILE A 96 -15.58 -17.75 7.90
N PRO A 97 -16.26 -17.94 6.75
CA PRO A 97 -16.68 -19.26 6.30
C PRO A 97 -15.53 -20.26 6.22
N GLU A 98 -15.80 -21.52 6.51
CA GLU A 98 -14.78 -22.58 6.49
C GLU A 98 -14.08 -22.71 5.13
N SER A 99 -14.82 -22.57 4.03
CA SER A 99 -14.25 -22.53 2.67
C SER A 99 -13.23 -21.40 2.50
N LYS A 100 -13.48 -20.24 3.11
CA LYS A 100 -12.55 -19.11 3.09
C LYS A 100 -11.33 -19.39 3.97
N LYS A 101 -11.51 -20.01 5.14
CA LYS A 101 -10.38 -20.44 5.99
C LYS A 101 -9.46 -21.38 5.23
N GLN A 102 -10.01 -22.36 4.54
CA GLN A 102 -9.24 -23.31 3.72
C GLN A 102 -8.46 -22.60 2.60
N GLU A 103 -9.07 -21.65 1.90
CA GLU A 103 -8.38 -20.83 0.88
C GLU A 103 -7.18 -20.07 1.47
N LEU A 104 -7.36 -19.42 2.62
CA LEU A 104 -6.30 -18.66 3.29
C LEU A 104 -5.18 -19.56 3.81
N ILE A 105 -5.52 -20.74 4.36
CA ILE A 105 -4.55 -21.75 4.77
C ILE A 105 -3.75 -22.22 3.55
N GLN A 106 -4.43 -22.55 2.44
CA GLN A 106 -3.78 -23.03 1.21
C GLN A 106 -2.81 -21.99 0.65
N ALA A 107 -3.16 -20.71 0.67
CA ALA A 107 -2.27 -19.64 0.21
C ALA A 107 -0.97 -19.57 1.06
N ALA A 108 -1.07 -19.75 2.38
CA ALA A 108 0.11 -19.81 3.24
C ALA A 108 0.95 -21.07 3.02
N GLU A 109 0.30 -22.22 2.76
CA GLU A 109 0.98 -23.47 2.41
C GLU A 109 1.70 -23.38 1.07
N ASN A 110 1.09 -22.74 0.08
CA ASN A 110 1.74 -22.46 -1.20
C ASN A 110 2.99 -21.60 -1.00
N GLY A 111 2.94 -20.62 -0.09
CA GLY A 111 4.12 -19.83 0.30
C GLY A 111 5.24 -20.69 0.89
N LEU A 112 4.91 -21.61 1.80
CA LEU A 112 5.87 -22.55 2.40
C LEU A 112 6.50 -23.48 1.35
N GLN A 113 5.69 -24.05 0.45
CA GLN A 113 6.15 -24.96 -0.59
C GLN A 113 7.07 -24.28 -1.62
N ASN A 114 6.90 -22.97 -1.82
CA ASN A 114 7.68 -22.20 -2.79
C ASN A 114 8.74 -21.31 -2.13
N VAL A 115 9.03 -21.49 -0.84
CA VAL A 115 9.97 -20.62 -0.10
C VAL A 115 11.37 -20.62 -0.72
N ASP A 116 11.80 -21.77 -1.24
CA ASP A 116 13.12 -21.95 -1.86
C ASP A 116 13.21 -21.28 -3.25
N LYS A 117 12.07 -20.86 -3.82
CA LYS A 117 12.00 -20.11 -5.08
C LYS A 117 12.02 -18.60 -4.88
N ILE A 118 11.96 -18.12 -3.63
CA ILE A 118 11.98 -16.69 -3.33
C ILE A 118 13.41 -16.16 -3.53
N ASN A 119 13.54 -15.10 -4.34
CA ASN A 119 14.82 -14.44 -4.55
C ASN A 119 15.13 -13.45 -3.40
N PHE A 120 15.65 -13.98 -2.29
CA PHE A 120 15.96 -13.17 -1.10
C PHE A 120 16.99 -12.06 -1.36
N ALA A 121 17.95 -12.30 -2.27
CA ALA A 121 18.95 -11.29 -2.62
C ALA A 121 18.30 -10.11 -3.35
N GLU A 122 17.39 -10.39 -4.28
CA GLU A 122 16.61 -9.37 -4.96
C GLU A 122 15.69 -8.61 -4.00
N ASN A 123 15.05 -9.29 -3.04
CA ASN A 123 14.25 -8.63 -2.00
C ASN A 123 15.09 -7.64 -1.18
N ARG A 124 16.30 -8.04 -0.74
CA ARG A 124 17.24 -7.14 -0.06
C ARG A 124 17.62 -5.95 -0.95
N GLY A 125 17.87 -6.19 -2.24
CA GLY A 125 18.19 -5.13 -3.21
C GLY A 125 17.05 -4.12 -3.37
N LYS A 126 15.81 -4.59 -3.52
CA LYS A 126 14.62 -3.74 -3.65
C LYS A 126 14.39 -2.89 -2.39
N LEU A 127 14.47 -3.49 -1.20
CA LEU A 127 14.28 -2.77 0.05
C LEU A 127 15.40 -1.75 0.30
N ALA A 128 16.65 -2.11 0.03
CA ALA A 128 17.77 -1.17 0.14
C ALA A 128 17.58 0.04 -0.79
N SER A 129 17.14 -0.19 -2.04
CA SER A 129 16.89 0.89 -3.01
C SER A 129 15.75 1.81 -2.53
N TYR A 130 14.65 1.23 -2.03
CA TYR A 130 13.57 2.03 -1.44
C TYR A 130 14.04 2.90 -0.28
N LEU A 131 14.89 2.36 0.61
CA LEU A 131 15.46 3.14 1.72
C LEU A 131 16.36 4.27 1.20
N GLU A 132 17.18 4.02 0.18
CA GLU A 132 18.04 5.03 -0.46
C GLU A 132 17.24 6.16 -1.13
N ASP A 133 16.12 5.84 -1.79
CA ASP A 133 15.23 6.87 -2.35
C ASP A 133 14.65 7.77 -1.25
N ASN A 134 14.31 7.20 -0.09
CA ASN A 134 13.86 7.98 1.06
C ASN A 134 14.97 8.86 1.65
N VAL A 135 16.25 8.46 1.59
CA VAL A 135 17.37 9.33 1.99
C VAL A 135 17.34 10.63 1.19
N ILE A 136 17.16 10.55 -0.13
CA ILE A 136 17.09 11.73 -1.02
C ILE A 136 15.94 12.63 -0.59
N PHE A 137 14.77 12.04 -0.32
CA PHE A 137 13.59 12.77 0.16
C PHE A 137 13.85 13.52 1.48
N PHE A 138 14.41 12.85 2.50
CA PHE A 138 14.65 13.48 3.80
C PHE A 138 15.74 14.56 3.74
N ARG A 139 16.81 14.35 2.95
CA ARG A 139 17.82 15.38 2.69
C ARG A 139 17.22 16.62 2.06
N SER A 140 16.33 16.45 1.07
CA SER A 140 15.68 17.58 0.40
C SER A 140 14.81 18.44 1.35
N ARG A 141 14.38 17.87 2.48
CA ARG A 141 13.64 18.55 3.55
C ARG A 141 14.51 19.06 4.70
N GLY A 142 15.84 18.97 4.57
CA GLY A 142 16.79 19.37 5.62
C GLY A 142 16.85 18.42 6.82
N ASN A 143 16.22 17.23 6.76
CA ASN A 143 16.25 16.25 7.84
C ASN A 143 17.44 15.29 7.66
N GLU A 144 18.65 15.79 7.93
CA GLU A 144 19.88 15.03 7.71
C GLU A 144 20.03 13.84 8.69
N ASP A 145 19.49 13.95 9.90
CA ASP A 145 19.57 12.88 10.90
C ASP A 145 18.77 11.65 10.48
N GLU A 146 17.56 11.84 9.96
CA GLU A 146 16.74 10.73 9.46
C GLU A 146 17.33 10.15 8.17
N ALA A 147 17.85 11.00 7.29
CA ALA A 147 18.56 10.57 6.09
C ALA A 147 19.75 9.66 6.42
N LYS A 148 20.57 10.00 7.43
CA LYS A 148 21.69 9.17 7.88
C LYS A 148 21.23 7.80 8.42
N LYS A 149 20.17 7.76 9.22
CA LYS A 149 19.62 6.50 9.74
C LYS A 149 19.15 5.58 8.61
N LEU A 150 18.42 6.13 7.65
CA LEU A 150 17.95 5.39 6.48
C LEU A 150 19.10 4.88 5.61
N GLN A 151 20.13 5.70 5.42
CA GLN A 151 21.32 5.32 4.67
C GLN A 151 22.06 4.14 5.32
N GLU A 152 22.25 4.18 6.64
CA GLU A 152 22.86 3.06 7.37
C GLU A 152 21.97 1.81 7.30
N ARG A 153 20.65 1.97 7.44
CA ARG A 153 19.70 0.86 7.32
C ARG A 153 19.76 0.21 5.93
N ALA A 154 19.82 0.99 4.86
CA ALA A 154 19.94 0.48 3.50
C ALA A 154 21.22 -0.37 3.31
N LYS A 155 22.35 0.10 3.86
CA LYS A 155 23.63 -0.63 3.85
C LYS A 155 23.53 -1.96 4.60
N ARG A 156 22.90 -1.97 5.78
CA ARG A 156 22.70 -3.17 6.61
C ARG A 156 21.74 -4.18 5.95
N VAL A 157 20.72 -3.72 5.24
CA VAL A 157 19.85 -4.58 4.42
C VAL A 157 20.64 -5.19 3.26
N ARG A 158 21.42 -4.38 2.53
CA ARG A 158 22.18 -4.85 1.36
C ARG A 158 23.26 -5.87 1.72
N SER A 159 23.92 -5.68 2.85
CA SER A 159 24.92 -6.63 3.40
C SER A 159 24.30 -7.89 4.00
N GLY A 160 22.99 -7.91 4.22
CA GLY A 160 22.30 -9.04 4.88
C GLY A 160 22.47 -9.07 6.39
N GLU A 161 22.99 -8.01 7.01
CA GLU A 161 23.05 -7.88 8.46
C GLU A 161 21.64 -7.71 9.05
N LEU A 162 20.80 -6.89 8.41
CA LEU A 162 19.38 -6.83 8.71
C LEU A 162 18.66 -7.98 8.02
N THR A 163 18.11 -8.88 8.84
CA THR A 163 17.50 -10.13 8.40
C THR A 163 16.02 -10.26 8.74
N ASN A 164 15.42 -9.16 9.20
CA ASN A 164 14.03 -9.05 9.58
C ASN A 164 13.44 -7.81 8.91
N ILE A 165 12.39 -8.01 8.13
CA ILE A 165 11.67 -7.00 7.38
C ILE A 165 11.03 -5.97 8.31
N TYR A 166 10.56 -6.36 9.49
CA TYR A 166 9.98 -5.43 10.47
C TYR A 166 11.06 -4.48 11.01
N ASP A 167 12.24 -5.01 11.33
CA ASP A 167 13.37 -4.17 11.78
C ASP A 167 13.90 -3.25 10.67
N ALA A 168 13.73 -3.65 9.41
CA ALA A 168 14.08 -2.83 8.27
C ALA A 168 13.03 -1.73 7.94
N MET A 169 11.79 -1.88 8.41
CA MET A 169 10.68 -0.93 8.19
C MET A 169 10.48 0.06 9.35
N ARG A 170 11.06 -0.20 10.52
CA ARG A 170 11.09 0.70 11.69
C ARG A 170 12.13 1.78 11.51
#